data_AF-A0A0N1PEQ7-F1
#
_entry.id   AF-A0A0N1PEQ7-F1
#
_cell.length_a   1.000
_cell.length_b   1.000
_cell.length_c   1.000
_cell.angle_alpha   90.00
_cell.angle_beta   90.00
_cell.angle_gamma   90.00
#
_symmetry.space_group_name_H-M   'P 1'
#
loop_
_entity.id
_entity.type
_entity.pdbx_description
1 polymer ?
#
loop_
_entity_poly.entity_id
_entity_poly.type
_entity_poly.pdbx_seq_one_letter_code
_entity_poly.pdbx_strand_id
1 'polypeptide(L)'
;MLCCVVDCPLYRKLSPEKPVTAAIGDGANDISMIQEAHVGFGIFGKEGHQAARSADFAFTKFSMVKKMLLVMGHWYYQRLATLIHYFFYKNLVLGNIMVC
;
A
#
# COMPACT_ATOMS: atom_id res chain seq x y z
N MET A 1 9.43 -8.26 16.10
CA MET A 1 8.21 -7.66 16.71
C MET A 1 8.14 -6.17 16.36
N LEU A 2 7.74 -5.87 15.13
CA LEU A 2 7.28 -4.52 14.76
C LEU A 2 6.00 -4.66 13.91
N CYS A 3 5.05 -5.39 14.49
CA CYS A 3 3.62 -5.23 14.21
C CYS A 3 3.20 -3.86 14.75
N CYS A 4 3.47 -2.77 14.01
CA CYS A 4 2.71 -1.51 14.13
C CYS A 4 3.10 -0.55 13.00
N VAL A 5 2.51 -0.70 11.82
CA VAL A 5 2.17 0.49 11.02
C VAL A 5 0.67 0.56 10.73
N VAL A 6 -0.06 -0.56 10.70
CA VAL A 6 -1.52 -0.60 10.92
C VAL A 6 -1.93 -1.99 11.43
N ASP A 7 -1.96 -2.22 12.75
CA ASP A 7 -2.07 -3.59 13.25
C ASP A 7 -3.47 -4.16 13.44
N CYS A 8 -3.56 -5.37 12.85
CA CYS A 8 -4.33 -6.54 13.25
C CYS A 8 -5.73 -6.74 12.60
N PRO A 9 -6.07 -7.97 12.16
CA PRO A 9 -7.47 -8.38 11.91
C PRO A 9 -8.39 -8.19 13.13
N LEU A 10 -7.83 -8.00 14.34
CA LEU A 10 -8.57 -7.52 15.51
C LEU A 10 -9.10 -6.08 15.35
N TYR A 11 -8.34 -5.14 14.78
CA TYR A 11 -8.81 -3.76 14.61
C TYR A 11 -9.97 -3.68 13.61
N ARG A 12 -9.93 -4.50 12.54
CA ARG A 12 -11.05 -4.64 11.58
C ARG A 12 -12.36 -5.11 12.25
N LYS A 13 -12.29 -5.80 13.40
CA LYS A 13 -13.47 -6.18 14.20
C LYS A 13 -13.92 -5.09 15.18
N LEU A 14 -13.05 -4.12 15.49
CA LEU A 14 -13.29 -3.08 16.49
C LEU A 14 -13.76 -1.75 15.90
N SER A 15 -13.39 -1.44 14.65
CA SER A 15 -13.80 -0.19 13.99
C SER A 15 -14.96 -0.40 13.00
N PRO A 16 -16.00 0.45 13.02
CA PRO A 16 -17.10 0.39 12.04
C PRO A 16 -16.65 0.78 10.63
N GLU A 17 -15.55 1.54 10.53
CA GLU A 17 -14.91 1.91 9.26
C GLU A 17 -13.83 0.89 8.91
N LYS A 18 -13.70 0.53 7.63
CA LYS A 18 -12.65 -0.35 7.12
C LYS A 18 -11.42 0.48 6.72
N PRO A 19 -10.40 0.64 7.58
CA PRO A 19 -9.20 1.36 7.21
C PRO A 19 -8.39 0.60 6.16
N VAL A 20 -7.60 1.33 5.38
CA VAL A 20 -6.52 0.75 4.59
C VAL A 20 -5.43 0.29 5.56
N THR A 21 -5.07 -0.99 5.48
CA THR A 21 -4.12 -1.63 6.39
C THR A 21 -2.85 -2.00 5.65
N ALA A 22 -1.71 -1.87 6.33
CA ALA A 22 -0.42 -2.30 5.82
C ALA A 22 0.31 -3.13 6.87
N ALA A 23 0.88 -4.26 6.44
CA ALA A 23 1.63 -5.17 7.30
C ALA A 23 3.11 -5.17 6.90
N ILE A 24 3.99 -5.30 7.90
CA ILE A 24 5.44 -5.33 7.70
C ILE A 24 5.99 -6.58 8.38
N GLY A 25 6.80 -7.37 7.66
CA GLY A 25 7.40 -8.59 8.19
C GLY A 25 8.75 -8.91 7.58
N ASP A 26 9.56 -9.70 8.28
CA ASP A 26 10.90 -10.12 7.85
C ASP A 26 11.04 -11.64 7.75
N GLY A 27 10.21 -12.40 8.47
CA GLY A 27 10.27 -13.85 8.54
C GLY A 27 9.11 -14.59 7.85
N ALA A 28 9.26 -15.91 7.71
CA ALA A 28 8.22 -16.77 7.15
C ALA A 28 6.91 -16.77 7.97
N ASN A 29 7.02 -16.47 9.27
CA ASN A 29 5.88 -16.39 10.18
C ASN A 29 4.95 -15.19 9.88
N ASP A 30 5.50 -14.14 9.25
CA ASP A 30 4.73 -12.93 8.93
C ASP A 30 4.01 -13.02 7.57
N ILE A 31 4.19 -14.11 6.82
CA ILE A 31 3.61 -14.26 5.47
C ILE A 31 2.10 -14.18 5.50
N SER A 32 1.44 -14.85 6.47
CA SER A 32 -0.01 -14.79 6.63
C SER A 32 -0.50 -13.38 6.93
N MET A 33 0.21 -12.65 7.80
CA MET A 33 -0.11 -11.26 8.13
C MET A 33 0.07 -10.32 6.93
N ILE A 34 1.13 -10.51 6.15
CA ILE A 34 1.41 -9.73 4.93
C ILE A 34 0.31 -9.96 3.89
N GLN A 35 -0.15 -11.21 3.72
CA GLN A 35 -1.18 -11.57 2.75
C GLN A 35 -2.60 -11.11 3.16
N GLU A 36 -2.86 -10.95 4.46
CA GLU A 36 -4.15 -10.46 4.97
C GLU A 36 -4.30 -8.92 4.89
N ALA A 37 -3.17 -8.20 4.80
CA ALA A 37 -3.16 -6.74 4.68
C ALA A 37 -3.47 -6.27 3.25
N HIS A 38 -3.89 -5.01 3.10
CA HIS A 38 -4.10 -4.43 1.77
C HIS A 38 -2.78 -4.11 1.06
N VAL A 39 -1.73 -3.83 1.85
CA VAL A 39 -0.38 -3.58 1.34
C VAL A 39 0.62 -4.33 2.21
N GLY A 40 1.42 -5.18 1.57
CA GLY A 40 2.46 -5.97 2.20
C GLY A 40 3.86 -5.37 2.05
N PHE A 41 4.58 -5.21 3.16
CA PHE A 41 5.97 -4.78 3.18
C PHE A 41 6.87 -5.89 3.74
N GLY A 42 7.81 -6.35 2.93
CA GLY A 42 8.81 -7.33 3.33
C GLY A 42 10.13 -6.65 3.67
N ILE A 43 10.78 -7.08 4.74
CA ILE A 43 12.14 -6.66 5.08
C ILE A 43 13.09 -7.82 4.79
N PHE A 44 14.23 -7.53 4.16
CA PHE A 44 15.30 -8.51 3.98
C PHE A 44 16.00 -8.74 5.34
N GLY A 45 15.54 -9.77 6.06
CA GLY A 45 16.14 -10.23 7.30
C GLY A 45 17.29 -11.22 7.09
N LYS A 46 17.98 -11.56 8.18
CA LYS A 46 19.04 -12.59 8.19
C LYS A 46 18.49 -14.02 8.23
N GLU A 47 17.25 -14.19 8.71
CA GLU A 47 16.63 -15.50 8.93
C GLU A 47 15.92 -16.07 7.69
N GLY A 48 15.81 -15.27 6.62
CA GLY A 48 15.25 -15.70 5.34
C GLY A 48 14.71 -14.55 4.51
N HIS A 49 14.42 -14.82 3.25
CA HIS A 49 13.86 -13.85 2.29
C HIS A 49 12.42 -14.20 1.89
N GLN A 50 11.75 -15.03 2.68
CA GLN A 50 10.42 -15.53 2.35
C GLN A 50 9.36 -14.43 2.50
N ALA A 51 9.42 -13.62 3.57
CA ALA A 51 8.56 -12.44 3.72
C ALA A 51 8.75 -11.44 2.57
N ALA A 52 10.00 -11.14 2.19
CA ALA A 52 10.33 -10.25 1.08
C ALA A 52 9.83 -10.75 -0.28
N ARG A 53 9.73 -12.07 -0.47
CA ARG A 53 9.17 -12.68 -1.69
C ARG A 53 7.65 -12.66 -1.74
N SER A 54 7.00 -12.75 -0.58
CA SER A 54 5.54 -12.78 -0.47
C SER A 54 4.91 -11.39 -0.28
N ALA A 55 5.72 -10.34 -0.12
CA ALA A 55 5.28 -8.96 0.03
C ALA A 55 5.21 -8.21 -1.31
N ASP A 56 4.34 -7.19 -1.38
CA ASP A 56 4.23 -6.30 -2.55
C ASP A 56 5.49 -5.44 -2.73
N PHE A 57 6.08 -5.00 -1.62
CA PHE A 57 7.29 -4.19 -1.61
C PHE A 57 8.34 -4.76 -0.65
N ALA A 58 9.58 -4.87 -1.09
CA ALA A 58 10.68 -5.39 -0.28
C ALA A 58 11.77 -4.34 -0.03
N PHE A 59 12.21 -4.21 1.23
CA PHE A 59 13.22 -3.25 1.67
C PHE A 59 14.31 -3.89 2.50
N THR A 60 15.52 -3.34 2.45
CA THR A 60 16.65 -3.85 3.25
C THR A 60 16.66 -3.30 4.68
N LYS A 61 16.08 -2.12 4.91
CA LYS A 61 16.05 -1.44 6.21
C LYS A 61 14.70 -0.79 6.45
N PHE A 62 14.23 -0.84 7.69
CA PHE A 62 12.97 -0.21 8.10
C PHE A 62 12.92 1.30 7.84
N SER A 63 14.06 1.99 7.91
CA SER A 63 14.17 3.43 7.65
C SER A 63 13.72 3.83 6.23
N MET A 64 13.80 2.91 5.28
CA MET A 64 13.42 3.16 3.88
C MET A 64 11.91 3.19 3.69
N VAL A 65 11.15 2.48 4.54
CA VAL A 65 9.68 2.44 4.50
C VAL A 65 9.10 3.83 4.74
N LYS A 66 9.63 4.58 5.72
CA LYS A 66 9.19 5.96 5.99
C LYS A 66 9.33 6.86 4.77
N LYS A 67 10.49 6.80 4.09
CA LYS A 67 10.75 7.63 2.91
C LYS A 67 9.86 7.21 1.74
N MET A 68 9.64 5.91 1.56
CA MET A 68 8.75 5.40 0.51
C MET A 68 7.30 5.85 0.74
N LEU A 69 6.75 5.66 1.93
CA LEU A 69 5.36 6.04 2.22
C LEU A 69 5.13 7.55 2.08
N LEU A 70 6.01 8.36 2.67
CA LEU A 70 5.81 9.82 2.68
C LEU A 70 6.11 10.46 1.32
N VAL A 71 7.17 10.04 0.64
CA VAL A 71 7.56 10.65 -0.64
C VAL A 71 6.81 9.97 -1.78
N MET A 72 7.02 8.67 -1.99
CA MET A 72 6.42 7.98 -3.14
C MET A 72 4.89 7.92 -3.03
N GLY A 73 4.35 7.71 -1.82
CA GLY A 73 2.90 7.72 -1.60
C GLY A 73 2.26 9.06 -1.97
N HIS A 74 2.84 10.19 -1.54
CA HIS A 74 2.33 11.51 -1.87
C HIS A 74 2.38 11.81 -3.38
N TRP A 75 3.53 11.54 -4.02
CA TRP A 75 3.71 11.78 -5.45
C TRP A 75 2.77 10.90 -6.30
N TYR A 76 2.60 9.64 -5.92
CA TYR A 76 1.69 8.73 -6.60
C TYR A 76 0.23 9.18 -6.47
N TYR A 77 -0.17 9.58 -5.26
CA TYR A 77 -1.51 10.10 -5.00
C TYR A 77 -1.82 11.35 -5.83
N GLN A 78 -0.90 12.32 -5.87
CA GLN A 78 -1.08 13.55 -6.65
C GLN A 78 -1.15 13.29 -8.16
N ARG A 79 -0.31 12.38 -8.68
CA ARG A 79 -0.32 11.99 -10.10
C ARG A 79 -1.61 11.26 -10.48
N LEU A 80 -2.06 10.32 -9.65
CA LEU A 80 -3.33 9.62 -9.87
C LEU A 80 -4.51 10.58 -9.84
N ALA A 81 -4.57 11.48 -8.85
CA ALA A 81 -5.63 12.47 -8.77
C ALA A 81 -5.68 13.33 -10.04
N THR A 82 -4.52 13.80 -10.53
CA THR A 82 -4.43 14.58 -11.77
C THR A 82 -4.85 13.78 -12.99
N LEU A 83 -4.42 12.51 -13.07
CA LEU A 83 -4.79 11.62 -14.18
C LEU A 83 -6.30 11.37 -14.23
N ILE A 84 -6.92 11.12 -13.08
CA ILE A 84 -8.38 10.89 -12.99
C ILE A 84 -9.13 12.14 -13.40
N HIS A 85 -8.75 13.33 -12.90
CA HIS A 85 -9.37 14.59 -13.32
C HIS A 85 -9.20 14.84 -14.82
N TYR A 86 -8.01 14.56 -15.37
CA TYR A 86 -7.76 14.71 -16.80
C TYR A 86 -8.55 13.72 -17.65
N PHE A 87 -8.72 12.48 -17.17
CA PHE A 87 -9.56 11.48 -17.81
C PHE A 87 -11.00 11.97 -17.89
N PHE A 88 -11.57 12.45 -16.78
CA PHE A 88 -12.93 12.99 -16.79
C PHE A 88 -13.06 14.22 -17.69
N TYR A 89 -12.12 15.17 -17.61
CA TYR A 89 -12.12 16.36 -18.46
C TYR A 89 -12.12 16.00 -19.95
N LYS A 90 -11.19 15.14 -20.38
CA LYS A 90 -11.08 14.73 -21.78
C LYS A 90 -12.31 13.98 -22.26
N ASN A 91 -12.85 13.06 -21.46
CA ASN A 91 -14.04 12.29 -21.84
C ASN A 91 -15.31 13.16 -21.85
N LEU A 92 -15.44 14.14 -20.98
CA LEU A 92 -16.55 15.09 -21.02
C LEU A 92 -16.43 16.04 -22.22
N VAL A 93 -15.25 16.57 -22.52
CA VAL A 93 -15.07 17.45 -23.71
C VAL A 93 -15.34 16.68 -25.00
N LEU A 94 -14.80 15.47 -25.17
CA LEU A 94 -15.06 14.63 -26.36
C LEU A 94 -16.50 14.13 -26.41
N GLY A 95 -17.08 13.74 -25.27
CA GLY A 95 -18.46 13.27 -25.19
C GLY A 95 -19.49 14.36 -25.48
N ASN A 96 -19.30 15.58 -24.96
CA ASN A 96 -20.19 16.70 -25.23
C ASN A 96 -20.06 17.25 -26.66
N ILE A 97 -18.94 17.03 -27.35
CA ILE A 97 -18.76 17.44 -28.76
C ILE A 97 -19.45 16.49 -29.75
N MET A 98 -19.75 15.25 -29.35
CA MET A 98 -20.47 14.26 -30.16
C MET A 98 -22.00 14.34 -30.00
N VAL A 99 -22.50 15.19 -29.09
CA VAL A 99 -23.94 15.41 -28.80
C VAL A 99 -24.46 16.74 -29.39
N CYS A 100 -23.61 17.51 -30.07
CA CYS A 100 -24.01 18.71 -30.84
C CYS A 100 -24.12 18.41 -32.33
#